data_AF-A0A349JAI2-F1
#
_entry.id   AF-A0A349JAI2-F1
#
_cell.length_a   1.000
_cell.length_b   1.000
_cell.length_c   1.000
_cell.angle_alpha   90.00
_cell.angle_beta   90.00
_cell.angle_gamma   90.00
#
_symmetry.space_group_name_H-M   'P 1'
#
loop_
_entity.id
_entity.type
_entity.pdbx_description
1 polymer ?
#
loop_
_entity_poly.entity_id
_entity_poly.type
_entity_poly.pdbx_seq_one_letter_code
_entity_poly.pdbx_strand_id
1 'polypeptide(L)'
;MLRGRSASGNVRALDVILAGACTGLCADYHPPSLLAAVLRLPEISPLSLPDAVRLASSGPARSAGLSDRGEIVVGRRADLLLVREGRVETALVAGRKVLDTVDRLACV
;
A
#
# COMPACT_ATOMS: atom_id res chain seq x y z
N MET A 1 0.29 -10.92 -6.27
CA MET A 1 0.49 -9.96 -7.38
C MET A 1 1.78 -10.21 -8.12
N LEU A 2 2.93 -9.99 -7.50
CA LEU A 2 4.23 -10.01 -8.20
C LEU A 2 4.58 -11.34 -8.88
N ARG A 3 4.17 -12.48 -8.29
CA ARG A 3 4.38 -13.82 -8.90
C ARG A 3 3.36 -14.20 -9.97
N GLY A 4 2.27 -13.44 -10.14
CA GLY A 4 1.15 -13.80 -11.03
C GLY A 4 0.29 -15.00 -10.60
N ARG A 5 0.74 -15.80 -9.62
CA ARG A 5 0.04 -16.97 -9.04
C ARG A 5 0.09 -16.96 -7.52
N SER A 6 -0.75 -17.77 -6.89
CA SER A 6 -0.66 -18.04 -5.44
C SER A 6 0.59 -18.86 -5.11
N ALA A 7 1.17 -18.63 -3.94
CA ALA A 7 2.30 -19.41 -3.44
C ALA A 7 1.88 -20.81 -2.95
N SER A 8 0.63 -20.97 -2.50
CA SER A 8 0.09 -22.19 -1.90
C SER A 8 -0.91 -22.93 -2.80
N GLY A 9 -1.08 -22.50 -4.06
CA GLY A 9 -2.08 -23.07 -4.98
C GLY A 9 -3.51 -22.54 -4.79
N ASN A 10 -3.72 -21.59 -3.87
CA ASN A 10 -5.02 -20.91 -3.71
C ASN A 10 -5.39 -20.02 -4.92
N VAL A 11 -6.61 -19.45 -4.88
CA VAL A 11 -7.08 -18.45 -5.85
C VAL A 11 -6.06 -17.33 -6.06
N ARG A 12 -5.93 -16.86 -7.30
CA ARG A 12 -5.04 -15.75 -7.61
C ARG A 12 -5.64 -14.47 -7.05
N ALA A 13 -4.84 -13.71 -6.32
CA ALA A 13 -5.31 -12.45 -5.75
C ALA A 13 -5.86 -11.46 -6.80
N LEU A 14 -5.33 -11.49 -8.03
CA LEU A 14 -5.82 -10.65 -9.11
C LEU A 14 -7.28 -11.00 -9.47
N ASP A 15 -7.62 -12.29 -9.54
CA ASP A 15 -8.97 -12.73 -9.89
C ASP A 15 -9.99 -12.26 -8.83
N VAL A 16 -9.61 -12.30 -7.55
CA VAL A 16 -10.44 -11.79 -6.43
C VAL A 16 -10.64 -10.28 -6.52
N ILE A 17 -9.61 -9.53 -6.91
CA ILE A 17 -9.72 -8.08 -7.15
C ILE A 17 -10.67 -7.79 -8.30
N LEU A 18 -10.49 -8.48 -9.44
CA LEU A 18 -11.31 -8.27 -10.63
C LEU A 18 -12.78 -8.65 -10.39
N ALA A 19 -13.04 -9.60 -9.50
CA ALA A 19 -14.38 -9.94 -9.04
C ALA A 19 -14.99 -8.92 -8.05
N GLY A 20 -14.27 -7.86 -7.67
CA GLY A 20 -14.72 -6.88 -6.68
C GLY A 20 -14.80 -7.41 -5.25
N ALA A 21 -14.24 -8.59 -4.98
CA ALA A 21 -14.33 -9.28 -3.69
C ALA A 21 -13.14 -8.98 -2.76
N CYS A 22 -12.17 -8.19 -3.20
CA CYS A 22 -10.99 -7.83 -2.42
C CYS A 22 -11.16 -6.44 -1.79
N THR A 23 -11.11 -6.36 -0.46
CA THR A 23 -11.14 -5.10 0.29
C THR A 23 -9.76 -4.65 0.77
N GLY A 24 -8.74 -5.50 0.66
CA GLY A 24 -7.40 -5.17 1.12
C GLY A 24 -6.32 -6.14 0.65
N LEU A 25 -5.11 -5.62 0.48
CA LEU A 25 -3.89 -6.37 0.21
C LEU A 25 -3.07 -6.56 1.50
N CYS A 26 -2.39 -7.68 1.59
CA CYS A 26 -1.43 -7.99 2.64
C CYS A 26 -0.11 -8.46 2.02
N ALA A 27 1.01 -7.94 2.52
CA ALA A 27 2.36 -8.35 2.12
C ALA A 27 2.84 -9.64 2.80
N ASP A 28 2.09 -10.09 3.82
CA ASP A 28 2.53 -11.11 4.77
C ASP A 28 3.92 -10.74 5.32
N TYR A 29 4.86 -11.69 5.37
CA TYR A 29 6.22 -11.46 5.87
C TYR A 29 7.15 -10.66 4.94
N HIS A 30 6.69 -10.14 3.79
CA HIS A 30 7.53 -9.38 2.86
C HIS A 30 7.00 -7.94 2.63
N PRO A 31 7.19 -7.01 3.57
CA PRO A 31 6.66 -5.65 3.51
C PRO A 31 6.95 -4.87 2.21
N PRO A 32 8.15 -4.94 1.60
CA PRO A 32 8.43 -4.21 0.37
C PRO A 32 7.55 -4.62 -0.82
N SER A 33 6.96 -5.83 -0.79
CA SER A 33 6.09 -6.30 -1.87
C SER A 33 4.75 -5.57 -1.93
N LEU A 34 4.31 -4.91 -0.86
CA LEU A 34 3.01 -4.23 -0.84
C LEU A 34 3.01 -3.01 -1.75
N LEU A 35 4.02 -2.13 -1.63
CA LEU A 35 4.15 -0.96 -2.49
C LEU A 35 4.33 -1.37 -3.96
N ALA A 36 5.19 -2.37 -4.22
CA ALA A 36 5.37 -2.91 -5.56
C ALA A 36 4.05 -3.47 -6.14
N ALA A 37 3.24 -4.16 -5.34
CA ALA A 37 1.94 -4.66 -5.78
C ALA A 37 0.95 -3.53 -6.11
N VAL A 38 0.90 -2.48 -5.29
CA VAL A 38 0.06 -1.28 -5.52
C VAL A 38 0.43 -0.61 -6.83
N LEU A 39 1.73 -0.42 -7.10
CA LEU A 39 2.21 0.23 -8.32
C LEU A 39 2.05 -0.64 -9.56
N ARG A 40 2.16 -1.97 -9.42
CA ARG A 40 1.99 -2.91 -10.53
C ARG A 40 0.53 -3.12 -10.93
N LEU A 41 -0.42 -2.97 -10.01
CA LEU A 41 -1.84 -3.28 -10.25
C LEU A 41 -2.44 -2.53 -11.45
N PRO A 42 -2.23 -1.21 -11.61
CA PRO A 42 -2.72 -0.47 -12.77
C PRO A 42 -2.16 -0.94 -14.11
N GLU A 43 -1.00 -1.61 -14.10
CA GLU A 43 -0.36 -2.10 -15.32
C GLU A 43 -0.90 -3.47 -15.76
N ILE A 44 -1.59 -4.20 -14.87
CA ILE A 44 -2.06 -5.58 -15.10
C ILE A 44 -3.57 -5.75 -14.91
N SER A 45 -4.29 -4.66 -14.68
CA SER A 45 -5.72 -4.66 -14.37
C SER A 45 -6.34 -3.33 -14.79
N PRO A 46 -7.68 -3.22 -14.89
CA PRO A 46 -8.35 -1.96 -15.22
C PRO A 46 -8.39 -0.96 -14.05
N LEU A 47 -7.79 -1.27 -12.89
CA LEU A 47 -7.79 -0.38 -11.73
C LEU A 47 -6.90 0.84 -11.97
N SER A 48 -7.34 2.01 -11.52
CA SER A 48 -6.49 3.18 -11.45
C SER A 48 -5.50 3.08 -10.28
N LEU A 49 -4.45 3.93 -10.26
CA LEU A 49 -3.56 4.01 -9.11
C LEU A 49 -4.30 4.32 -7.79
N PRO A 50 -5.26 5.27 -7.74
CA PRO A 50 -6.09 5.47 -6.55
C PRO A 50 -6.89 4.23 -6.12
N ASP A 51 -7.41 3.42 -7.05
CA ASP A 51 -8.07 2.15 -6.72
C ASP A 51 -7.10 1.18 -6.04
N ALA A 52 -5.91 1.01 -6.60
CA ALA A 52 -4.89 0.14 -6.05
C ALA A 52 -4.41 0.63 -4.67
N VAL A 53 -4.24 1.94 -4.49
CA VAL A 53 -3.87 2.55 -3.20
C VAL A 53 -4.94 2.28 -2.14
N ARG A 54 -6.24 2.35 -2.49
CA ARG A 54 -7.33 2.02 -1.54
C ARG A 54 -7.20 0.62 -0.97
N LEU A 55 -6.74 -0.36 -1.75
CA LEU A 55 -6.52 -1.73 -1.30
C LEU A 55 -5.36 -1.85 -0.29
N ALA A 56 -4.48 -0.86 -0.17
CA ALA A 56 -3.38 -0.85 0.81
C ALA A 56 -3.57 0.21 1.91
N SER A 57 -4.63 1.03 1.86
CA SER A 57 -4.88 2.12 2.82
C SER A 57 -6.27 2.04 3.44
N SER A 58 -7.26 2.72 2.86
CA SER A 58 -8.62 2.84 3.42
C SER A 58 -9.35 1.49 3.53
N GLY A 59 -9.07 0.56 2.62
CA GLY A 59 -9.64 -0.79 2.64
C GLY A 59 -9.23 -1.57 3.90
N PRO A 60 -7.93 -1.83 4.11
CA PRO A 60 -7.43 -2.44 5.35
C PRO A 60 -7.82 -1.68 6.62
N ALA A 61 -7.80 -0.33 6.59
CA ALA A 61 -8.22 0.48 7.75
C ALA A 61 -9.68 0.19 8.14
N ARG A 62 -10.61 0.18 7.17
CA ARG A 62 -12.02 -0.18 7.41
C ARG A 62 -12.17 -1.61 7.91
N SER A 63 -11.49 -2.57 7.27
CA SER A 63 -11.54 -3.98 7.67
C SER A 63 -11.02 -4.22 9.10
N ALA A 64 -10.07 -3.39 9.56
CA ALA A 64 -9.52 -3.43 10.91
C ALA A 64 -10.31 -2.56 11.93
N GLY A 65 -11.40 -1.90 11.52
CA GLY A 65 -12.17 -1.01 12.40
C GLY A 65 -11.48 0.31 12.75
N LEU A 66 -10.45 0.72 11.99
CA LEU A 66 -9.71 1.95 12.22
C LEU A 66 -10.37 3.10 11.45
N SER A 67 -11.06 3.98 12.18
CA SER A 67 -11.76 5.14 11.60
C SER A 67 -10.91 6.41 11.52
N ASP A 68 -9.73 6.41 12.15
CA ASP A 68 -8.85 7.57 12.29
C ASP A 68 -7.77 7.67 11.20
N ARG A 69 -7.67 6.72 10.27
CA ARG A 69 -6.60 6.66 9.26
C ARG A 69 -7.05 6.04 7.93
N GLY A 70 -6.11 5.85 7.00
CA GLY A 70 -6.33 5.20 5.71
C GLY A 70 -6.74 6.14 4.57
N GLU A 71 -6.99 7.42 4.85
CA GLU A 71 -7.30 8.46 3.87
C GLU A 71 -6.60 9.77 4.24
N ILE A 72 -6.25 10.57 3.24
CA ILE A 72 -5.66 11.90 3.43
C ILE A 72 -6.79 12.92 3.50
N VAL A 73 -7.30 13.14 4.71
CA VAL A 73 -8.40 14.07 5.01
C VAL A 73 -8.12 14.78 6.33
N VAL A 74 -8.53 16.05 6.43
CA VAL A 74 -8.40 16.83 7.67
C VAL A 74 -9.09 16.11 8.84
N GLY A 75 -8.45 16.13 10.00
CA GLY A 75 -8.94 15.46 11.22
C GLY A 75 -8.57 13.99 11.35
N ARG A 76 -7.96 13.37 10.33
CA ARG A 76 -7.39 12.01 10.43
C ARG A 76 -5.92 12.04 10.86
N ARG A 77 -5.46 10.91 11.40
CA ARG A 77 -4.08 10.67 11.80
C ARG A 77 -3.14 10.86 10.60
N ALA A 78 -2.09 11.64 10.80
CA ALA A 78 -1.09 11.94 9.77
C ALA A 78 -0.10 10.78 9.56
N ASP A 79 -0.59 9.67 9.03
CA ASP A 79 0.20 8.53 8.55
C ASP A 79 0.39 8.64 7.04
N LEU A 80 1.56 9.09 6.61
CA LEU A 80 1.81 9.47 5.21
C LEU A 80 3.10 8.81 4.71
N LEU A 81 3.09 8.43 3.44
CA LEU A 81 4.28 7.98 2.71
C LEU A 81 4.51 8.91 1.52
N LEU A 82 5.73 9.44 1.42
CA LEU A 82 6.22 10.07 0.19
C LEU A 82 6.92 8.99 -0.64
N VAL A 83 6.45 8.78 -1.86
CA VAL A 83 6.98 7.75 -2.76
C VAL A 83 7.54 8.40 -4.02
N ARG A 84 8.77 8.05 -4.37
CA ARG A 84 9.43 8.42 -5.63
C ARG A 84 10.00 7.17 -6.28
N GLU A 85 9.76 6.99 -7.58
CA GLU A 85 10.31 5.87 -8.36
C GLU A 85 10.12 4.49 -7.69
N GLY A 86 8.94 4.28 -7.07
CA GLY A 86 8.61 3.03 -6.39
C GLY A 86 9.31 2.78 -5.06
N ARG A 87 9.95 3.79 -4.48
CA ARG A 87 10.60 3.74 -3.16
C ARG A 87 9.98 4.76 -2.21
N VAL A 88 9.93 4.42 -0.93
CA VAL A 88 9.52 5.35 0.13
C VAL A 88 10.70 6.26 0.47
N GLU A 89 10.57 7.55 0.22
CA GLU A 89 11.56 8.58 0.59
C GLU A 89 11.34 9.07 2.01
N THR A 90 10.07 9.26 2.39
CA THR A 90 9.70 9.76 3.71
C THR A 90 8.52 8.96 4.25
N ALA A 91 8.56 8.64 5.54
CA ALA A 91 7.42 8.08 6.26
C ALA A 91 7.10 8.95 7.47
N LEU A 92 5.83 9.30 7.61
CA LEU A 92 5.25 9.99 8.76
C LEU A 92 4.32 9.02 9.48
N VAL A 93 4.41 8.96 10.80
CA VAL A 93 3.53 8.15 11.67
C VAL A 93 3.00 9.06 12.79
N ALA A 94 1.69 9.29 12.82
CA ALA A 94 1.07 10.33 13.66
C ALA A 94 1.76 11.70 13.54
N GLY A 95 2.11 12.11 12.32
CA GLY A 95 2.75 13.40 12.06
C GLY A 95 4.23 13.47 12.45
N ARG A 96 4.80 12.41 13.04
CA ARG A 96 6.24 12.32 13.31
C ARG A 96 6.96 11.67 12.15
N LYS A 97 8.03 12.28 11.67
CA LYS A 97 8.90 11.71 10.63
C LYS A 97 9.67 10.54 11.23
N VAL A 98 9.48 9.34 10.70
CA VAL A 98 10.15 8.10 11.17
C VAL A 98 11.15 7.54 10.15
N LEU A 99 11.08 8.03 8.92
CA LEU A 99 12.04 7.74 7.85
C LEU A 99 12.22 9.01 7.01
N ASP A 100 13.46 9.34 6.70
CA ASP A 100 13.84 10.30 5.67
C ASP A 100 15.09 9.79 4.96
N THR A 101 15.02 9.64 3.64
CA THR A 101 16.17 9.22 2.83
C THR A 101 17.13 10.37 2.53
N VAL A 102 16.69 11.64 2.65
CA VAL A 102 17.54 12.81 2.45
C VAL A 102 18.54 12.95 3.61
N ASP A 103 18.09 12.69 4.84
CA ASP A 103 18.94 12.76 6.04
C ASP A 103 20.04 11.67 6.06
N ARG A 104 19.89 10.59 5.27
CA ARG A 104 20.91 9.54 5.15
C ARG A 104 22.09 9.90 4.24
N LEU A 105 21.92 10.85 3.32
CA LEU A 105 23.00 11.31 2.45
C LEU A 105 23.97 12.27 3.15
N ALA A 106 23.61 12.81 4.33
CA ALA A 106 24.49 13.67 5.13
C ALA A 106 25.46 12.88 6.04
N CYS A 107 25.40 11.55 6.04
CA CYS A 107 26.23 10.67 6.86
C CYS A 107 27.21 9.79 6.05
N VAL A 108 27.47 10.13 4.78
CA VAL A 108 28.44 9.43 3.93
C VAL A 108 29.50 10.40 3.43
#